data_AF-A0A821GML6-F1
#
_entry.id   AF-A0A821GML6-F1
#
_cell.length_a   1.000
_cell.length_b   1.000
_cell.length_c   1.000
_cell.angle_alpha   90.00
_cell.angle_beta   90.00
_cell.angle_gamma   90.00
#
_symmetry.space_group_name_H-M   'P 1'
#
loop_
_entity.id
_entity.type
_entity.pdbx_description
1 polymer ?
#
loop_
_entity_poly.entity_id
_entity_poly.type
_entity_poly.pdbx_seq_one_letter_code
_entity_poly.pdbx_strand_id
1 'polypeptide(L)'
;MFKDIHNHEQRNQTSRLPSPVRQSVEKYVGIGLNEAQIRSSISIDYPNITVPSIKLTSLIQTKRRKSHPKMCSIHDFREWCDNHRDGTSSYSTFVPFYYINDVNDLFVFFTTKKLFQQIQFTKLLQVDATYKITWNELPLLVFGASDGNRHFKPFGVALISDDESSSCFEHLFTTLQSFLPPRLLHLNVN
;
A
#
# COMPACT_ATOMS: atom_id res chain seq x y z
N MET A 1 47.74 51.95 -13.28
CA MET A 1 48.07 50.90 -14.26
C MET A 1 48.62 49.75 -13.42
N PHE A 2 47.91 48.69 -13.06
CA PHE A 2 46.88 47.89 -13.73
C PHE A 2 45.69 47.62 -12.78
N LYS A 3 44.48 47.58 -13.33
CA LYS A 3 43.28 47.04 -12.68
C LYS A 3 43.28 45.54 -12.96
N ASP A 4 43.45 44.71 -11.95
CA ASP A 4 43.10 43.29 -12.08
C ASP A 4 41.59 43.16 -11.92
N ILE A 5 40.97 42.93 -13.06
CA ILE A 5 39.54 42.71 -13.24
C ILE A 5 39.25 41.34 -12.65
N HIS A 6 38.64 41.32 -11.46
CA HIS A 6 37.89 40.16 -10.99
C HIS A 6 36.83 39.82 -12.04
N ASN A 7 37.07 38.74 -12.78
CA ASN A 7 36.14 38.23 -13.76
C ASN A 7 34.97 37.56 -13.02
N HIS A 8 34.05 38.39 -12.57
CA HIS A 8 32.71 38.01 -12.14
C HIS A 8 31.88 37.69 -13.39
N GLU A 9 32.13 36.55 -14.02
CA GLU A 9 31.26 36.02 -15.06
C GLU A 9 30.50 34.77 -14.57
N GLN A 10 29.28 35.07 -14.12
CA GLN A 10 28.08 34.27 -14.38
C GLN A 10 27.89 32.96 -13.60
N ARG A 11 27.57 33.14 -12.30
CA ARG A 11 26.48 32.41 -11.68
C ARG A 11 25.21 32.59 -12.53
N ASN A 12 24.75 31.55 -13.22
CA ASN A 12 23.33 31.22 -13.45
C ASN A 12 23.18 30.09 -14.48
N GLN A 13 23.06 28.84 -14.01
CA GLN A 13 22.27 27.81 -14.68
C GLN A 13 21.87 26.75 -13.64
N THR A 14 20.82 27.05 -12.87
CA THR A 14 20.02 26.03 -12.18
C THR A 14 19.35 25.14 -13.23
N SER A 15 20.10 24.24 -13.87
CA SER A 15 19.54 23.38 -14.92
C SER A 15 18.48 22.47 -14.30
N ARG A 16 17.23 22.64 -14.71
CA ARG A 16 16.17 21.68 -14.40
C ARG A 16 16.55 20.34 -15.06
N LEU A 17 16.21 19.22 -14.42
CA LEU A 17 16.40 17.92 -15.05
C LEU A 17 15.66 17.89 -16.41
N PRO A 18 16.23 17.22 -17.44
CA PRO A 18 15.58 17.12 -18.74
C PRO A 18 14.15 16.55 -18.63
N SER A 19 13.21 17.08 -19.40
CA SER A 19 11.82 16.64 -19.39
C SER A 19 11.63 15.12 -19.55
N PRO A 20 12.39 14.40 -20.40
CA PRO A 20 12.28 12.95 -20.52
C PRO A 20 12.59 12.21 -19.21
N VAL A 21 13.66 12.61 -18.53
CA VAL A 21 14.05 12.05 -17.23
C VAL A 21 12.94 12.28 -16.20
N ARG A 22 12.29 13.45 -16.22
CA ARG A 22 11.21 13.77 -15.27
C ARG A 22 9.96 12.91 -15.50
N GLN A 23 9.61 12.64 -16.76
CA GLN A 23 8.50 11.77 -17.12
C GLN A 23 8.76 10.31 -16.73
N SER A 24 9.97 9.82 -16.97
CA SER A 24 10.37 8.46 -16.57
C SER A 24 10.38 8.30 -15.05
N VAL A 25 10.88 9.28 -14.30
CA VAL A 25 10.79 9.28 -12.83
C VAL A 25 9.33 9.24 -12.35
N GLU A 26 8.43 9.98 -12.99
CA GLU A 26 7.00 9.95 -12.64
C GLU A 26 6.37 8.58 -12.90
N LYS A 27 6.67 7.96 -14.05
CA LYS A 27 6.26 6.59 -14.35
C LYS A 27 6.80 5.59 -13.32
N TYR A 28 8.08 5.68 -12.99
CA TYR A 28 8.74 4.75 -12.07
C TYR A 28 8.28 4.89 -10.62
N VAL A 29 7.97 6.12 -10.19
CA VAL A 29 7.30 6.37 -8.91
C VAL A 29 5.87 5.80 -8.91
N GLY A 30 5.13 5.98 -10.01
CA GLY A 30 3.76 5.48 -10.13
C GLY A 30 3.63 3.95 -10.05
N ILE A 31 4.64 3.20 -10.51
CA ILE A 31 4.69 1.73 -10.39
C ILE A 31 5.36 1.25 -9.10
N GLY A 32 5.75 2.16 -8.20
CA GLY A 32 6.26 1.81 -6.87
C GLY A 32 7.73 1.39 -6.79
N LEU A 33 8.58 1.75 -7.77
CA LEU A 33 10.01 1.43 -7.69
C LEU A 33 10.71 2.15 -6.54
N ASN A 34 11.69 1.47 -5.93
CA ASN A 34 12.55 2.06 -4.93
C ASN A 34 13.59 3.00 -5.57
N GLU A 35 14.24 3.83 -4.77
CA GLU A 35 15.13 4.88 -5.30
C GLU A 35 16.35 4.31 -6.05
N ALA A 36 16.91 3.18 -5.59
CA ALA A 36 18.03 2.52 -6.24
C ALA A 36 17.63 1.93 -7.60
N GLN A 37 16.44 1.35 -7.69
CA GLN A 37 15.87 0.86 -8.94
C GLN A 37 15.63 2.00 -9.92
N ILE A 38 15.04 3.11 -9.48
CA ILE A 38 14.82 4.30 -10.32
C ILE A 38 16.13 4.84 -10.87
N ARG A 39 17.19 4.93 -10.04
CA ARG A 39 18.52 5.36 -10.47
C ARG A 39 19.09 4.45 -11.54
N SER A 40 18.99 3.14 -11.33
CA SER A 40 19.49 2.14 -12.27
C SER A 40 18.76 2.23 -13.60
N SER A 41 17.43 2.33 -13.59
CA SER A 41 16.61 2.49 -14.80
C SER A 41 16.95 3.78 -15.56
N ILE A 42 17.09 4.92 -14.86
CA ILE A 42 17.44 6.19 -15.50
C ILE A 42 18.84 6.14 -16.15
N SER A 43 19.82 5.49 -15.49
CA SER A 43 21.15 5.31 -16.07
C SER A 43 21.15 4.42 -17.33
N ILE A 44 20.25 3.42 -17.38
CA ILE A 44 20.09 2.53 -18.55
C ILE A 44 19.37 3.25 -19.69
N ASP A 45 18.30 3.97 -19.38
CA ASP A 45 17.46 4.64 -20.40
C ASP A 45 18.11 5.90 -20.96
N TYR A 46 18.98 6.54 -20.18
CA TYR A 46 19.62 7.81 -20.53
C TYR A 46 21.14 7.79 -20.27
N PRO A 47 21.91 6.92 -20.95
CA PRO A 47 23.33 6.74 -20.69
C PRO A 47 24.17 8.01 -20.97
N ASN A 48 23.68 8.88 -21.85
CA ASN A 48 24.34 10.13 -22.24
C ASN A 48 23.92 11.34 -21.40
N ILE A 49 23.05 11.17 -20.40
CA ILE A 49 22.57 12.27 -19.57
C ILE A 49 23.18 12.15 -18.17
N THR A 50 24.05 13.09 -17.81
CA THR A 50 24.52 13.22 -16.44
C THR A 50 23.41 13.78 -15.56
N VAL A 51 22.81 12.93 -14.74
CA VAL A 51 21.76 13.31 -13.79
C VAL A 51 22.37 13.57 -12.41
N PRO A 52 22.32 14.81 -11.88
CA PRO A 52 22.83 15.07 -10.53
C PRO A 52 22.03 14.32 -9.47
N SER A 53 22.71 13.53 -8.64
CA SER A 53 22.08 12.69 -7.60
C SER A 53 21.12 13.47 -6.69
N ILE A 54 21.49 14.67 -6.28
CA ILE A 54 20.67 15.51 -5.39
C ILE A 54 19.36 15.91 -6.07
N LYS A 55 19.42 16.33 -7.34
CA LYS A 55 18.23 16.74 -8.11
C LYS A 55 17.30 15.57 -8.38
N LEU A 56 17.85 14.38 -8.63
CA LEU A 56 17.06 13.16 -8.82
C LEU A 56 16.37 12.74 -7.52
N THR A 57 17.09 12.73 -6.41
CA THR A 57 16.53 12.45 -5.06
C THR A 57 15.38 13.40 -4.75
N SER A 58 15.62 14.71 -4.92
CA SER A 58 14.61 15.74 -4.66
C SER A 58 13.38 15.58 -5.55
N LEU A 59 13.56 15.23 -6.83
CA LEU A 59 12.46 14.98 -7.75
C LEU A 59 11.65 13.73 -7.35
N ILE A 60 12.33 12.63 -7.01
CA ILE A 60 11.69 11.39 -6.53
C ILE A 60 10.88 11.68 -5.26
N GLN A 61 11.47 12.37 -4.29
CA GLN A 61 10.78 12.75 -3.06
C GLN A 61 9.57 13.67 -3.32
N THR A 62 9.72 14.65 -4.21
CA THR A 62 8.62 15.55 -4.59
C THR A 62 7.49 14.79 -5.26
N LYS A 63 7.82 13.88 -6.18
CA LYS A 63 6.83 13.05 -6.88
C LYS A 63 6.17 12.08 -5.92
N ARG A 64 6.93 11.44 -5.03
CA ARG A 64 6.38 10.62 -3.94
C ARG A 64 5.44 11.41 -3.06
N ARG A 65 5.81 12.61 -2.60
CA ARG A 65 4.92 13.49 -1.81
C ARG A 65 3.63 13.88 -2.55
N LYS A 66 3.69 14.05 -3.87
CA LYS A 66 2.50 14.33 -4.69
C LYS A 66 1.70 13.09 -5.07
N SER A 67 2.34 11.92 -5.08
CA SER A 67 1.72 10.63 -5.41
C SER A 67 1.24 9.88 -4.17
N HIS A 68 1.74 10.21 -2.98
CA HIS A 68 1.09 9.85 -1.73
C HIS A 68 -0.33 10.39 -1.84
N PRO A 69 -1.35 9.56 -1.61
CA PRO A 69 -2.72 10.04 -1.57
C PRO A 69 -2.75 11.27 -0.66
N LYS A 70 -3.45 12.34 -1.06
CA LYS A 70 -3.98 13.28 -0.06
C LYS A 70 -4.56 12.40 1.05
N MET A 71 -4.20 12.66 2.32
CA MET A 71 -4.81 11.95 3.45
C MET A 71 -6.31 11.88 3.16
N CYS A 72 -6.82 10.68 2.84
CA CYS A 72 -8.23 10.57 2.56
C CYS A 72 -8.92 10.83 3.89
N SER A 73 -9.97 11.64 3.87
CA SER A 73 -10.74 11.81 5.09
C SER A 73 -11.36 10.45 5.47
N ILE A 74 -11.69 10.28 6.74
CA ILE A 74 -12.45 9.10 7.20
C ILE A 74 -13.73 8.94 6.37
N HIS A 75 -14.36 10.07 5.99
CA HIS A 75 -15.52 10.10 5.12
C HIS A 75 -15.22 9.52 3.73
N ASP A 76 -14.16 10.01 3.06
CA ASP A 76 -13.75 9.51 1.74
C ASP A 76 -13.40 8.01 1.80
N PHE A 77 -12.82 7.57 2.91
CA PHE A 77 -12.46 6.18 3.11
C PHE A 77 -13.68 5.27 3.32
N ARG A 78 -14.68 5.73 4.09
CA ARG A 78 -15.98 5.04 4.21
C ARG A 78 -16.65 4.92 2.85
N GLU A 79 -16.73 6.02 2.11
CA GLU A 79 -17.32 6.03 0.76
C GLU A 79 -16.56 5.09 -0.20
N TRP A 80 -15.23 5.03 -0.10
CA TRP A 80 -14.44 4.07 -0.83
C TRP A 80 -14.79 2.63 -0.43
N CYS A 81 -14.93 2.33 0.86
CA CYS A 81 -15.30 1.01 1.35
C CYS A 81 -16.68 0.59 0.84
N ASP A 82 -17.66 1.50 0.86
CA ASP A 82 -19.01 1.27 0.33
C ASP A 82 -18.98 0.91 -1.16
N ASN A 83 -18.19 1.64 -1.95
CA ASN A 83 -18.04 1.38 -3.38
C ASN A 83 -17.34 0.05 -3.69
N HIS A 84 -16.61 -0.54 -2.73
CA HIS A 84 -15.91 -1.81 -2.88
C HIS A 84 -16.57 -2.95 -2.10
N ARG A 85 -17.74 -2.70 -1.48
CA ARG A 85 -18.41 -3.68 -0.64
C ARG A 85 -18.79 -4.94 -1.38
N ASP A 86 -19.26 -4.83 -2.62
CA ASP A 86 -19.72 -5.97 -3.41
C ASP A 86 -18.65 -6.51 -4.36
N GLY A 87 -17.54 -5.80 -4.58
CA GLY A 87 -16.48 -6.19 -5.52
C GLY A 87 -16.95 -6.26 -6.99
N THR A 88 -16.41 -5.40 -7.85
CA THR A 88 -16.80 -5.32 -9.27
C THR A 88 -16.41 -6.54 -10.12
N SER A 89 -15.43 -7.32 -9.69
CA SER A 89 -14.88 -8.48 -10.40
C SER A 89 -14.29 -9.51 -9.42
N SER A 90 -13.90 -10.68 -9.92
CA SER A 90 -13.31 -11.73 -9.08
C SER A 90 -11.95 -11.34 -8.45
N TYR A 91 -11.24 -10.39 -9.06
CA TYR A 91 -9.88 -10.00 -8.68
C TYR A 91 -9.77 -8.57 -8.16
N SER A 92 -10.85 -7.78 -8.26
CA SER A 92 -10.87 -6.46 -7.65
C SER A 92 -11.02 -6.56 -6.14
N THR A 93 -10.57 -5.52 -5.45
CA THR A 93 -10.72 -5.41 -4.00
C THR A 93 -12.19 -5.51 -3.64
N PHE A 94 -12.44 -6.35 -2.65
CA PHE A 94 -13.74 -6.64 -2.07
C PHE A 94 -13.64 -6.37 -0.57
N VAL A 95 -14.59 -5.58 -0.05
CA VAL A 95 -14.68 -5.21 1.37
C VAL A 95 -15.94 -5.84 1.95
N PRO A 96 -15.92 -7.14 2.31
CA PRO A 96 -17.09 -7.86 2.80
C PRO A 96 -17.67 -7.26 4.09
N PHE A 97 -16.80 -6.68 4.91
CA PHE A 97 -17.18 -6.05 6.17
C PHE A 97 -16.22 -4.94 6.52
N TYR A 98 -16.79 -3.86 7.04
CA TYR A 98 -16.06 -2.81 7.68
C TYR A 98 -16.95 -2.12 8.72
N TYR A 99 -16.32 -1.54 9.73
CA TYR A 99 -16.89 -0.46 10.53
C TYR A 99 -15.80 0.59 10.71
N ILE A 100 -16.20 1.85 10.68
CA ILE A 100 -15.29 2.96 10.87
C ILE A 100 -16.07 3.93 11.73
N ASN A 101 -15.70 4.14 12.99
CA ASN A 101 -16.30 5.18 13.85
C ASN A 101 -15.42 6.44 13.83
N ASP A 102 -14.12 6.25 14.08
CA ASP A 102 -13.07 7.24 13.90
C ASP A 102 -11.72 6.56 13.55
N VAL A 103 -10.59 7.24 13.73
CA VAL A 103 -9.24 6.66 13.47
C VAL A 103 -8.83 5.63 14.52
N ASN A 104 -9.29 5.80 15.75
CA ASN A 104 -8.96 4.96 16.90
C ASN A 104 -9.94 3.79 17.08
N ASP A 105 -11.05 3.79 16.34
CA ASP A 105 -12.04 2.74 16.34
C ASP A 105 -12.50 2.44 14.91
N LEU A 106 -11.76 1.55 14.25
CA LEU A 106 -12.05 1.06 12.92
C LEU A 106 -11.63 -0.39 12.74
N PHE A 107 -12.35 -1.07 11.85
CA PHE A 107 -11.98 -2.35 11.28
C PHE A 107 -12.39 -2.35 9.82
N VAL A 108 -11.47 -2.63 8.91
CA VAL A 108 -11.77 -2.76 7.48
C VAL A 108 -11.09 -4.00 6.95
N PHE A 109 -11.87 -4.99 6.52
CA PHE A 109 -11.31 -6.22 5.95
C PHE A 109 -11.31 -6.17 4.42
N PHE A 110 -10.12 -6.30 3.83
CA PHE A 110 -9.88 -6.33 2.40
C PHE A 110 -9.55 -7.74 1.95
N THR A 111 -10.15 -8.13 0.83
CA THR A 111 -9.83 -9.39 0.14
C THR A 111 -10.17 -9.23 -1.35
N THR A 112 -10.16 -10.33 -2.09
CA THR A 112 -10.79 -10.42 -3.42
C THR A 112 -11.79 -11.57 -3.37
N LYS A 113 -12.85 -11.52 -4.19
CA LYS A 113 -13.83 -12.62 -4.24
C LYS A 113 -13.17 -13.97 -4.47
N LYS A 114 -12.15 -14.03 -5.33
CA LYS A 114 -11.42 -15.27 -5.62
C LYS A 114 -10.67 -15.81 -4.41
N LEU A 115 -9.93 -14.96 -3.69
CA LEU A 115 -9.22 -15.38 -2.47
C LEU A 115 -10.20 -15.78 -1.38
N PHE A 116 -11.29 -15.04 -1.24
CA PHE A 116 -12.31 -15.30 -0.24
C PHE A 116 -13.03 -16.64 -0.47
N GLN A 117 -13.29 -16.98 -1.74
CA GLN A 117 -13.80 -18.31 -2.12
C GLN A 117 -12.82 -19.44 -1.80
N GLN A 118 -11.51 -19.19 -1.68
CA GLN A 118 -10.57 -20.26 -1.36
C GLN A 118 -10.65 -20.70 0.11
N ILE A 119 -11.20 -19.86 0.98
CA ILE A 119 -11.35 -20.17 2.41
C ILE A 119 -12.22 -21.42 2.62
N GLN A 120 -13.19 -21.67 1.74
CA GLN A 120 -14.08 -22.83 1.86
C GLN A 120 -13.35 -24.19 1.68
N PHE A 121 -12.11 -24.19 1.19
CA PHE A 121 -11.33 -25.41 0.97
C PHE A 121 -10.30 -25.66 2.07
N THR A 122 -10.15 -24.74 3.02
CA THR A 122 -9.25 -24.90 4.17
C THR A 122 -10.02 -25.29 5.42
N LYS A 123 -9.40 -26.12 6.25
CA LYS A 123 -9.89 -26.50 7.59
C LYS A 123 -9.25 -25.68 8.71
N LEU A 124 -8.16 -24.97 8.42
CA LEU A 124 -7.39 -24.22 9.38
C LEU A 124 -7.24 -22.78 8.91
N LEU A 125 -7.68 -21.86 9.75
CA LEU A 125 -7.45 -20.44 9.58
C LEU A 125 -6.22 -20.04 10.40
N GLN A 126 -5.35 -19.25 9.79
CA GLN A 126 -4.20 -18.63 10.44
C GLN A 126 -4.37 -17.12 10.38
N VAL A 127 -4.22 -16.48 11.53
CA VAL A 127 -4.28 -15.03 11.69
C VAL A 127 -3.00 -14.58 12.34
N ASP A 128 -2.35 -13.58 11.75
CA ASP A 128 -1.13 -13.00 12.31
C ASP A 128 -1.19 -11.47 12.21
N ALA A 129 -0.78 -10.80 13.28
CA ALA A 129 -0.67 -9.36 13.36
C ALA A 129 0.69 -8.91 12.82
N THR A 130 0.70 -8.04 11.81
CA THR A 130 1.95 -7.60 11.18
C THR A 130 2.20 -6.11 11.42
N TYR A 131 2.75 -5.77 12.59
CA TYR A 131 3.13 -4.37 12.92
C TYR A 131 4.21 -3.76 12.00
N LYS A 132 4.84 -4.57 11.14
CA LYS A 132 5.82 -4.09 10.14
C LYS A 132 5.16 -3.50 8.89
N ILE A 133 3.88 -3.79 8.65
CA ILE A 133 3.13 -3.28 7.51
C ILE A 133 1.97 -2.45 8.08
N THR A 134 2.17 -1.15 8.18
CA THR A 134 1.17 -0.21 8.70
C THR A 134 0.66 0.69 7.58
N TRP A 135 -0.63 1.04 7.60
CA TRP A 135 -1.17 2.11 6.75
C TRP A 135 -1.51 3.32 7.64
N ASN A 136 -0.82 4.43 7.46
CA ASN A 136 -0.92 5.60 8.34
C ASN A 136 -0.75 5.23 9.84
N GLU A 137 0.26 4.41 10.15
CA GLU A 137 0.57 3.96 11.52
C GLU A 137 -0.49 3.03 12.15
N LEU A 138 -1.51 2.64 11.41
CA LEU A 138 -2.49 1.66 11.85
C LEU A 138 -2.02 0.22 11.54
N PRO A 139 -2.20 -0.74 12.47
CA PRO A 139 -1.81 -2.12 12.25
C PRO A 139 -2.62 -2.80 11.14
N LEU A 140 -1.96 -3.77 10.49
CA LEU A 140 -2.60 -4.69 9.55
C LEU A 140 -2.55 -6.11 10.09
N LEU A 141 -3.72 -6.72 10.23
CA LEU A 141 -3.87 -8.15 10.45
C LEU A 141 -3.86 -8.87 9.11
N VAL A 142 -3.02 -9.88 8.95
CA VAL A 142 -2.96 -10.70 7.75
C VAL A 142 -3.63 -12.04 8.03
N PHE A 143 -4.54 -12.42 7.14
CA PHE A 143 -5.32 -13.66 7.24
C PHE A 143 -4.95 -14.58 6.11
N GLY A 144 -4.77 -15.85 6.45
CA GLY A 144 -4.43 -16.86 5.47
C GLY A 144 -4.67 -18.26 5.96
N ALA A 145 -4.29 -19.21 5.13
CA ALA A 145 -4.24 -20.61 5.50
C ALA A 145 -2.98 -21.24 4.92
N SER A 146 -2.49 -22.29 5.56
CA SER A 146 -1.44 -23.10 5.00
C SER A 146 -2.01 -24.06 3.96
N ASP A 147 -1.37 -24.16 2.80
CA ASP A 147 -1.69 -25.18 1.83
C ASP A 147 -1.19 -26.57 2.27
N GLY A 148 -1.46 -27.60 1.47
CA GLY A 148 -0.99 -28.97 1.75
C GLY A 148 0.54 -29.11 1.84
N ASN A 149 1.29 -28.14 1.33
CA ASN A 149 2.75 -28.07 1.39
C ASN A 149 3.25 -27.19 2.55
N ARG A 150 2.36 -26.81 3.49
CA ARG A 150 2.67 -25.98 4.67
C ARG A 150 3.14 -24.57 4.31
N HIS A 151 2.79 -24.07 3.13
CA HIS A 151 3.04 -22.68 2.77
C HIS A 151 1.85 -21.82 3.14
N PHE A 152 2.10 -20.76 3.90
CA PHE A 152 1.08 -19.75 4.20
C PHE A 152 0.62 -19.04 2.91
N LYS A 153 -0.69 -19.04 2.69
CA LYS A 153 -1.37 -18.35 1.59
C LYS A 153 -2.28 -17.28 2.20
N PRO A 154 -1.91 -15.99 2.10
CA PRO A 154 -2.81 -14.93 2.55
C PRO A 154 -4.03 -14.89 1.63
N PHE A 155 -5.21 -14.75 2.21
CA PHE A 155 -6.45 -14.54 1.47
C PHE A 155 -7.08 -13.18 1.77
N GLY A 156 -6.63 -12.47 2.81
CA GLY A 156 -7.13 -11.13 3.11
C GLY A 156 -6.29 -10.42 4.15
N VAL A 157 -6.57 -9.14 4.33
CA VAL A 157 -5.89 -8.25 5.26
C VAL A 157 -6.94 -7.37 5.93
N ALA A 158 -6.85 -7.12 7.23
CA ALA A 158 -7.69 -6.14 7.90
C ALA A 158 -6.85 -5.00 8.42
N LEU A 159 -7.30 -3.79 8.14
CA LEU A 159 -6.86 -2.58 8.82
C LEU A 159 -7.66 -2.44 10.09
N ILE A 160 -6.97 -2.29 11.21
CA ILE A 160 -7.56 -2.17 12.54
C ILE A 160 -7.02 -0.92 13.22
N SER A 161 -7.72 -0.46 14.25
CA SER A 161 -7.14 0.51 15.18
C SER A 161 -6.01 -0.12 16.00
N ASP A 162 -5.17 0.73 16.60
CA ASP A 162 -3.93 0.34 17.29
C ASP A 162 -4.17 -0.64 18.47
N ASP A 163 -5.39 -0.66 19.02
CA ASP A 163 -5.82 -1.68 19.97
C ASP A 163 -6.24 -2.96 19.24
N GLU A 164 -5.28 -3.89 19.10
CA GLU A 164 -5.53 -5.29 18.76
C GLU A 164 -6.38 -5.99 19.84
N SER A 165 -7.66 -5.64 19.84
CA SER A 165 -8.64 -6.10 20.80
C SER A 165 -9.34 -7.37 20.31
N SER A 166 -9.92 -8.12 21.25
CA SER A 166 -10.68 -9.34 20.94
C SER A 166 -11.87 -9.07 20.00
N SER A 167 -12.43 -7.86 20.01
CA SER A 167 -13.52 -7.47 19.11
C SER A 167 -13.08 -7.47 17.64
N CYS A 168 -11.84 -7.10 17.32
CA CYS A 168 -11.32 -7.17 15.95
C CYS A 168 -11.38 -8.61 15.40
N PHE A 169 -11.02 -9.59 16.22
CA PHE A 169 -11.10 -11.01 15.85
C PHE A 169 -12.54 -11.50 15.79
N GLU A 170 -13.41 -11.07 16.71
CA GLU A 170 -14.83 -11.38 16.69
C GLU A 170 -15.50 -10.89 15.40
N HIS A 171 -15.31 -9.63 15.04
CA HIS A 171 -15.85 -9.04 13.81
C HIS A 171 -15.39 -9.78 12.56
N LEU A 172 -14.11 -10.16 12.51
CA LEU A 172 -13.60 -11.00 11.43
C LEU A 172 -14.32 -12.35 11.40
N PHE A 173 -14.37 -13.08 12.51
CA PHE A 173 -14.93 -14.43 12.52
C PHE A 173 -16.43 -14.42 12.21
N THR A 174 -17.17 -13.44 12.71
CA THR A 174 -18.58 -13.20 12.34
C THR A 174 -18.73 -12.92 10.85
N THR A 175 -17.81 -12.12 10.28
CA THR A 175 -17.78 -11.88 8.82
C THR A 175 -17.52 -13.19 8.08
N LEU A 176 -16.55 -13.99 8.49
CA LEU A 176 -16.27 -15.26 7.82
C LEU A 176 -17.46 -16.22 7.90
N GLN A 177 -18.14 -16.28 9.05
CA GLN A 177 -19.34 -17.11 9.22
C GLN A 177 -20.51 -16.69 8.33
N SER A 178 -20.70 -15.38 8.08
CA SER A 178 -21.83 -14.91 7.26
C SER A 178 -21.66 -15.25 5.78
N PHE A 179 -20.43 -15.48 5.33
CA PHE A 179 -20.12 -15.79 3.93
C PHE A 179 -19.75 -17.25 3.68
N LEU A 180 -19.34 -17.99 4.71
CA LEU A 180 -18.99 -19.39 4.57
C LEU A 180 -20.21 -20.27 4.85
N PRO A 181 -20.34 -21.42 4.16
CA PRO A 181 -21.37 -22.38 4.47
C PRO A 181 -21.30 -22.79 5.96
N PRO A 182 -22.45 -23.03 6.63
CA PRO A 182 -22.53 -23.32 8.07
C PRO A 182 -21.68 -24.48 8.59
N ARG A 183 -21.08 -25.28 7.70
CA ARG A 183 -20.30 -26.49 8.01
C ARG A 183 -18.78 -26.29 8.02
N LEU A 184 -18.29 -25.08 7.74
CA LEU A 184 -16.85 -24.84 7.51
C LEU A 184 -16.09 -24.17 8.67
N LEU A 185 -16.78 -23.50 9.59
CA LEU A 185 -16.15 -22.84 10.74
C LEU A 185 -16.77 -23.33 12.05
N HIS A 186 -16.07 -24.27 12.70
CA HIS A 186 -16.27 -24.54 14.12
C HIS A 186 -15.25 -23.70 14.90
N LEU A 187 -15.71 -22.56 15.44
CA LEU A 187 -14.89 -21.74 16.32
C LEU A 187 -14.93 -22.35 17.72
N ASN A 188 -13.86 -23.03 18.11
CA ASN A 188 -13.62 -23.32 19.53
C ASN A 188 -12.87 -22.13 20.10
N VAL A 189 -13.59 -21.25 20.79
CA VAL A 189 -12.98 -20.23 21.64
C VAL A 189 -12.69 -20.92 22.97
N ASN A 190 -11.41 -21.15 23.26
CA ASN A 190 -10.95 -21.62 24.59
C ASN A 190 -10.75 -20.42 25.52
#